data_AF-A0A0Q7PJ69-F1
#
_entry.id   AF-A0A0Q7PJ69-F1
#
_cell.length_a   1.000
_cell.length_b   1.000
_cell.length_c   1.000
_cell.angle_alpha   90.00
_cell.angle_beta   90.00
_cell.angle_gamma   90.00
#
_symmetry.space_group_name_H-M   'P 1'
#
loop_
_entity.id
_entity.type
_entity.pdbx_description
1 polymer ?
#
loop_
_entity_poly.entity_id
_entity_poly.type
_entity_poly.pdbx_seq_one_letter_code
_entity_poly.pdbx_strand_id
1 'polypeptide(L)'
;MPVFPADNWWNVDISSAPVDTGSASYISYIGSTRRPHPDFGGEESPGSTAIYGFPYVIVNGSQPKQAVTFEYWDESDGVDSTGKSVPFYPIPTQAITQPHWIEGGAAGNVDQRGESDRHLLIIDCTNRYLYELYNVYYSSSQSKWLAGSGAFFDMKRNNRRPEGWTSADASGLAIFPGLIRYDEAANSAVPEINHALRVTVRATNGYVFPASHRAGSTAGALPLGARLRLKRSVNGVDPALRTSDPISRKIFRAMQKYGLIVADNGSDMYISGTFDVRWNNSVLNPAFSTLSASDFEVVQLGWKPPAATAPTLSSVSASPNPVTGGRSATGTVTLSAVAPTGGAIVALASASSAFSVPASVTVAQGARSASFPITTAATSTATTGTLSATYAGVRQTTAFTVNPSSQSLPSLSIGNVAIGEGNSGTRTATFTVRLSAPSASNVTYTIATANNSAAAGTDYVARSLGGQTITAGQTTRTFTVTVNGDTSRESNESFYVRLSSVSGATVAAGQATGVILNDDGPTLSIGDVSVSEGNSGTKLATFTVRLSQASSSNVTYSIATRNGSAAAGSDYVARSLTGQTITAGQTSRTFAVTINGDQARENNETFLVSLSAPRGATVFDSQAQGLITNDD
;
A
#
# COMPACT_ATOMS: atom_id res chain seq x y z
N MET A 1 -29.84 11.69 2.45
CA MET A 1 -30.73 12.42 1.52
C MET A 1 -29.92 13.45 0.76
N PRO A 2 -30.28 13.81 -0.49
CA PRO A 2 -29.66 14.93 -1.17
C PRO A 2 -29.85 16.21 -0.34
N VAL A 3 -28.78 16.98 -0.21
CA VAL A 3 -28.76 18.30 0.43
C VAL A 3 -28.19 19.30 -0.56
N PHE A 4 -28.54 20.58 -0.37
CA PHE A 4 -27.94 21.68 -1.11
C PHE A 4 -26.40 21.73 -0.93
N PRO A 5 -25.67 22.42 -1.82
CA PRO A 5 -24.24 22.67 -1.66
C PRO A 5 -23.88 23.27 -0.30
N ALA A 6 -22.65 23.05 0.18
CA ALA A 6 -22.21 23.53 1.50
C ALA A 6 -22.15 25.07 1.59
N ASP A 7 -22.01 25.76 0.46
CA ASP A 7 -22.05 27.21 0.32
C ASP A 7 -23.46 27.77 0.08
N ASN A 8 -24.49 26.91 0.09
CA ASN A 8 -25.89 27.37 0.08
C ASN A 8 -26.21 28.13 1.36
N TRP A 9 -27.07 29.15 1.29
CA TRP A 9 -27.46 29.94 2.46
C TRP A 9 -28.04 29.10 3.61
N TRP A 10 -28.68 27.96 3.33
CA TRP A 10 -29.09 27.01 4.37
C TRP A 10 -27.90 26.41 5.12
N ASN A 11 -26.77 26.16 4.46
CA ASN A 11 -25.64 25.39 4.99
C ASN A 11 -24.44 26.25 5.43
N VAL A 12 -24.52 27.57 5.23
CA VAL A 12 -23.45 28.51 5.62
C VAL A 12 -23.36 28.62 7.14
N ASP A 13 -22.15 28.44 7.67
CA ASP A 13 -21.80 28.73 9.07
C ASP A 13 -21.84 30.25 9.32
N ILE A 14 -22.68 30.65 10.26
CA ILE A 14 -22.91 32.03 10.66
C ILE A 14 -22.34 32.35 12.04
N SER A 15 -21.60 31.44 12.68
CA SER A 15 -21.11 31.64 14.05
C SER A 15 -20.26 32.90 14.22
N SER A 16 -19.58 33.35 13.16
CA SER A 16 -18.77 34.58 13.12
C SER A 16 -19.45 35.76 12.42
N ALA A 17 -20.68 35.59 11.93
CA ALA A 17 -21.38 36.67 11.24
C ALA A 17 -21.64 37.86 12.19
N PRO A 18 -21.61 39.11 11.69
CA PRO A 18 -21.90 40.29 12.49
C PRO A 18 -23.35 40.27 13.00
N VAL A 19 -23.57 40.81 14.20
CA VAL A 19 -24.91 40.99 14.78
C VAL A 19 -25.53 42.27 14.20
N ASP A 20 -26.81 42.21 13.88
CA ASP A 20 -27.56 43.38 13.40
C ASP A 20 -27.69 44.43 14.50
N THR A 21 -27.49 45.71 14.15
CA THR A 21 -27.62 46.82 15.10
C THR A 21 -29.04 46.94 15.69
N GLY A 22 -30.06 46.47 14.96
CA GLY A 22 -31.45 46.40 15.41
C GLY A 22 -31.82 45.13 16.17
N SER A 23 -30.87 44.21 16.42
CA SER A 23 -31.15 42.90 17.02
C SER A 23 -31.99 42.99 18.31
N ALA A 24 -31.67 43.90 19.22
CA ALA A 24 -32.40 44.04 20.48
C ALA A 24 -33.89 44.42 20.25
N SER A 25 -34.15 45.32 19.30
CA SER A 25 -35.50 45.75 18.94
C SER A 25 -36.31 44.62 18.31
N TYR A 26 -35.71 43.82 17.42
CA TYR A 26 -36.37 42.66 16.81
C TYR A 26 -36.70 41.56 17.84
N ILE A 27 -35.78 41.27 18.76
CA ILE A 27 -36.04 40.32 19.86
C ILE A 27 -37.13 40.86 20.79
N SER A 28 -37.14 42.17 21.07
CA SER A 28 -38.23 42.79 21.85
C SER A 28 -39.57 42.73 21.12
N TYR A 29 -39.57 42.85 19.79
CA TYR A 29 -40.78 42.69 18.99
C TYR A 29 -41.31 41.26 19.15
N ILE A 30 -40.51 40.23 18.89
CA ILE A 30 -40.88 38.81 19.13
C ILE A 30 -41.39 38.59 20.56
N GLY A 31 -40.77 39.28 21.52
CA GLY A 31 -41.03 39.18 22.95
C GLY A 31 -39.88 38.41 23.60
N SER A 32 -39.10 39.07 24.43
CA SER A 32 -37.84 38.52 24.97
C SER A 32 -38.00 37.20 25.74
N THR A 33 -39.16 36.99 26.37
CA THR A 33 -39.50 35.77 27.12
C THR A 33 -40.21 34.70 26.29
N ARG A 34 -40.51 34.97 25.00
CA ARG A 34 -41.13 34.01 24.08
C ARG A 34 -40.24 32.77 23.98
N ARG A 35 -40.81 31.60 24.26
CA ARG A 35 -40.11 30.33 24.14
C ARG A 35 -40.18 29.81 22.70
N PRO A 36 -39.09 29.25 22.16
CA PRO A 36 -39.17 28.48 20.93
C PRO A 36 -40.12 27.30 21.08
N HIS A 37 -40.93 27.06 20.06
CA HIS A 37 -41.83 25.92 19.96
C HIS A 37 -41.31 24.95 18.89
N PRO A 38 -41.03 23.68 19.22
CA PRO A 38 -40.73 22.68 18.21
C PRO A 38 -42.04 22.28 17.51
N ASP A 39 -42.27 22.85 16.33
CA ASP A 39 -43.48 22.65 15.53
C ASP A 39 -43.31 21.44 14.60
N PHE A 40 -43.03 20.29 15.20
CA PHE A 40 -42.84 19.02 14.52
C PHE A 40 -42.99 17.85 15.49
N GLY A 41 -43.33 16.67 14.96
CA GLY A 41 -43.56 15.49 15.77
C GLY A 41 -44.15 14.36 14.94
N GLY A 42 -44.96 13.54 15.60
CA GLY A 42 -45.75 12.49 14.96
C GLY A 42 -47.21 12.90 14.79
N GLU A 43 -48.10 11.92 14.90
CA GLU A 43 -49.55 12.16 14.93
C GLU A 43 -49.92 12.95 16.20
N GLU A 44 -50.95 13.80 16.11
CA GLU A 44 -51.45 14.56 17.26
C GLU A 44 -51.85 13.65 18.42
N SER A 45 -52.42 12.49 18.08
CA SER A 45 -52.67 11.35 18.96
C SER A 45 -52.55 10.06 18.14
N PRO A 46 -52.28 8.89 18.77
CA PRO A 46 -52.12 7.63 18.05
C PRO A 46 -53.30 7.32 17.12
N GLY A 47 -53.02 7.16 15.83
CA GLY A 47 -54.01 6.92 14.77
C GLY A 47 -54.71 8.16 14.23
N SER A 48 -54.31 9.37 14.64
CA SER A 48 -54.87 10.63 14.14
C SER A 48 -54.42 10.93 12.71
N THR A 49 -55.30 11.53 11.92
CA THR A 49 -54.93 12.15 10.65
C THR A 49 -54.26 13.50 10.84
N ALA A 50 -54.48 14.18 11.97
CA ALA A 50 -53.76 15.40 12.31
C ALA A 50 -52.32 15.07 12.72
N ILE A 51 -51.37 15.85 12.23
CA ILE A 51 -49.92 15.60 12.35
C ILE A 51 -49.18 16.85 12.78
N TYR A 52 -48.02 16.67 13.41
CA TYR A 52 -47.06 17.74 13.66
C TYR A 52 -45.89 17.68 12.68
N GLY A 53 -45.56 18.82 12.08
CA GLY A 53 -44.45 18.95 11.14
C GLY A 53 -44.80 18.55 9.71
N PHE A 54 -43.83 18.69 8.81
CA PHE A 54 -44.03 18.56 7.38
C PHE A 54 -43.81 17.12 6.91
N PRO A 55 -44.79 16.48 6.27
CA PRO A 55 -44.54 15.23 5.56
C PRO A 55 -43.70 15.50 4.31
N TYR A 56 -42.92 14.50 3.92
CA TYR A 56 -42.16 14.53 2.67
C TYR A 56 -42.09 13.15 2.06
N VAL A 57 -41.91 13.10 0.75
CA VAL A 57 -41.96 11.85 -0.02
C VAL A 57 -40.70 11.70 -0.84
N ILE A 58 -40.15 10.49 -0.85
CA ILE A 58 -38.96 10.17 -1.63
C ILE A 58 -39.38 9.44 -2.89
N VAL A 59 -38.90 9.92 -4.03
CA VAL A 59 -39.12 9.31 -5.34
C VAL A 59 -37.78 9.06 -6.03
N ASN A 60 -37.80 8.23 -7.07
CA ASN A 60 -36.66 8.05 -7.97
C ASN A 60 -36.90 8.84 -9.27
N GLY A 61 -35.85 8.96 -10.09
CA GLY A 61 -35.91 9.74 -11.33
C GLY A 61 -36.85 9.21 -12.41
N SER A 62 -37.45 8.03 -12.22
CA SER A 62 -38.43 7.44 -13.13
C SER A 62 -39.88 7.66 -12.71
N GLN A 63 -40.13 8.28 -11.55
CA GLN A 63 -41.48 8.56 -11.07
C GLN A 63 -42.27 9.39 -12.11
N PRO A 64 -43.44 8.90 -12.58
CA PRO A 64 -44.25 9.64 -13.53
C PRO A 64 -44.62 11.04 -13.03
N LYS A 65 -44.48 12.02 -13.91
CA LYS A 65 -44.82 13.42 -13.63
C LYS A 65 -46.30 13.69 -13.88
N GLN A 66 -46.91 14.45 -12.98
CA GLN A 66 -48.28 14.90 -13.03
C GLN A 66 -48.32 16.41 -13.29
N ALA A 67 -49.37 16.86 -13.98
CA ALA A 67 -49.67 18.28 -14.12
C ALA A 67 -50.47 18.76 -12.89
N VAL A 68 -50.17 19.96 -12.40
CA VAL A 68 -50.84 20.58 -11.24
C VAL A 68 -51.39 21.93 -11.67
N THR A 69 -52.68 22.17 -11.49
CA THR A 69 -53.31 23.46 -11.81
C THR A 69 -53.07 24.45 -10.67
N PHE A 70 -52.57 25.65 -10.97
CA PHE A 70 -52.19 26.64 -9.97
C PHE A 70 -53.15 27.82 -9.89
N GLU A 71 -53.34 28.35 -8.68
CA GLU A 71 -53.95 29.67 -8.45
C GLU A 71 -52.98 30.79 -8.85
N TYR A 72 -51.73 30.70 -8.39
CA TYR A 72 -50.63 31.63 -8.67
C TYR A 72 -49.69 31.03 -9.72
N TRP A 73 -50.19 30.88 -10.94
CA TRP A 73 -49.43 30.22 -12.02
C TRP A 73 -48.22 31.03 -12.48
N ASP A 74 -48.27 32.35 -12.42
CA ASP A 74 -47.24 33.30 -12.87
C ASP A 74 -46.00 33.31 -11.98
N GLU A 75 -46.10 32.72 -10.79
CA GLU A 75 -45.00 32.44 -9.89
C GLU A 75 -44.84 30.95 -9.61
N SER A 76 -45.31 30.05 -10.50
CA SER A 76 -45.17 28.60 -10.30
C SER A 76 -44.28 27.94 -11.35
N ASP A 77 -43.52 26.93 -10.95
CA ASP A 77 -42.85 26.04 -11.90
C ASP A 77 -43.84 25.02 -12.51
N GLY A 78 -43.51 24.46 -13.67
CA GLY A 78 -44.37 23.45 -14.32
C GLY A 78 -45.60 24.00 -15.05
N VAL A 79 -45.55 25.28 -15.44
CA VAL A 79 -46.51 25.93 -16.35
C VAL A 79 -45.80 26.36 -17.64
N ASP A 80 -46.52 26.39 -18.76
CA ASP A 80 -46.02 26.97 -20.01
C ASP A 80 -46.21 28.50 -20.06
N SER A 81 -45.76 29.12 -21.16
CA SER A 81 -45.83 30.58 -21.35
C SER A 81 -47.27 31.14 -21.43
N THR A 82 -48.29 30.27 -21.48
CA THR A 82 -49.70 30.66 -21.50
C THR A 82 -50.38 30.44 -20.15
N GLY A 83 -49.63 30.01 -19.14
CA GLY A 83 -50.14 29.67 -17.81
C GLY A 83 -50.80 28.30 -17.73
N LYS A 84 -50.64 27.45 -18.77
CA LYS A 84 -51.18 26.09 -18.77
C LYS A 84 -50.19 25.14 -18.10
N SER A 85 -50.67 24.40 -17.12
CA SER A 85 -49.87 23.40 -16.41
C SER A 85 -49.45 22.24 -17.31
N VAL A 86 -48.20 21.82 -17.19
CA VAL A 86 -47.62 20.66 -17.89
C VAL A 86 -47.21 19.56 -16.91
N PRO A 87 -47.10 18.29 -17.34
CA PRO A 87 -46.59 17.23 -16.48
C PRO A 87 -45.18 17.53 -15.99
N PHE A 88 -45.06 17.90 -14.71
CA PHE A 88 -43.81 18.41 -14.15
C PHE A 88 -43.47 17.83 -12.77
N TYR A 89 -44.47 17.68 -11.90
CA TYR A 89 -44.30 17.25 -10.51
C TYR A 89 -44.38 15.72 -10.38
N PRO A 90 -43.37 15.02 -9.84
CA PRO A 90 -43.37 13.57 -9.72
C PRO A 90 -44.21 13.09 -8.53
N ILE A 91 -45.52 13.37 -8.54
CA ILE A 91 -46.46 13.04 -7.45
C ILE A 91 -46.85 11.56 -7.53
N PRO A 92 -46.57 10.74 -6.49
CA PRO A 92 -47.01 9.35 -6.46
C PRO A 92 -48.53 9.22 -6.27
N THR A 93 -49.14 8.18 -6.85
CA THR A 93 -50.60 7.96 -6.76
C THR A 93 -51.07 7.69 -5.33
N GLN A 94 -50.18 7.19 -4.47
CA GLN A 94 -50.40 7.00 -3.04
C GLN A 94 -50.78 8.31 -2.33
N ALA A 95 -50.32 9.47 -2.82
CA ALA A 95 -50.70 10.76 -2.26
C ALA A 95 -52.21 11.02 -2.31
N ILE A 96 -52.94 10.34 -3.21
CA ILE A 96 -54.40 10.43 -3.33
C ILE A 96 -55.09 9.55 -2.28
N THR A 97 -54.51 8.39 -1.93
CA THR A 97 -55.20 7.32 -1.21
C THR A 97 -54.68 7.07 0.19
N GLN A 98 -53.51 7.60 0.55
CA GLN A 98 -52.88 7.37 1.85
C GLN A 98 -52.76 8.66 2.67
N PRO A 99 -52.97 8.59 4.00
CA PRO A 99 -52.77 9.72 4.90
C PRO A 99 -51.28 10.08 5.03
N HIS A 100 -51.01 11.26 5.58
CA HIS A 100 -49.66 11.76 5.91
C HIS A 100 -48.71 11.97 4.72
N TRP A 101 -49.23 12.01 3.49
CA TRP A 101 -48.45 12.41 2.29
C TRP A 101 -48.43 13.94 2.09
N ILE A 102 -49.51 14.61 2.51
CA ILE A 102 -49.71 16.06 2.41
C ILE A 102 -49.93 16.58 3.82
N GLU A 103 -49.41 17.76 4.14
CA GLU A 103 -49.67 18.43 5.42
C GLU A 103 -51.19 18.63 5.64
N GLY A 104 -51.64 18.46 6.88
CA GLY A 104 -53.06 18.24 7.23
C GLY A 104 -53.47 16.76 7.24
N GLY A 105 -52.64 15.88 6.66
CA GLY A 105 -52.58 14.44 6.90
C GLY A 105 -53.72 13.58 6.37
N ALA A 106 -54.78 14.15 5.80
CA ALA A 106 -55.84 13.41 5.09
C ALA A 106 -55.38 12.96 3.69
N ALA A 107 -55.84 11.78 3.26
CA ALA A 107 -55.53 11.22 1.93
C ALA A 107 -56.06 12.11 0.79
N GLY A 108 -55.19 12.46 -0.17
CA GLY A 108 -55.50 13.34 -1.30
C GLY A 108 -55.86 14.78 -0.92
N ASN A 109 -55.97 15.06 0.39
CA ASN A 109 -56.46 16.29 0.99
C ASN A 109 -57.76 16.83 0.35
N VAL A 110 -58.68 15.92 -0.01
CA VAL A 110 -59.89 16.23 -0.78
C VAL A 110 -60.98 16.88 0.11
N ASP A 111 -61.48 18.05 -0.29
CA ASP A 111 -62.60 18.82 0.33
C ASP A 111 -62.42 19.24 1.81
N GLN A 112 -61.27 19.80 2.16
CA GLN A 112 -61.12 20.60 3.39
C GLN A 112 -61.36 22.08 3.08
N ARG A 113 -62.58 22.57 3.36
CA ARG A 113 -62.96 23.98 3.19
C ARG A 113 -62.30 24.81 4.29
N GLY A 114 -61.07 25.25 4.03
CA GLY A 114 -60.34 26.18 4.87
C GLY A 114 -59.00 26.60 4.27
N GLU A 115 -58.61 27.84 4.56
CA GLU A 115 -57.26 28.40 4.39
C GLU A 115 -56.30 27.67 5.35
N SER A 116 -55.93 26.44 5.03
CA SER A 116 -54.99 25.64 5.83
C SER A 116 -53.75 25.29 5.02
N ASP A 117 -52.60 25.32 5.67
CA ASP A 117 -51.30 25.02 5.09
C ASP A 117 -51.22 23.54 4.68
N ARG A 118 -51.33 23.29 3.38
CA ARG A 118 -51.28 21.96 2.77
C ARG A 118 -50.06 21.85 1.87
N HIS A 119 -48.96 21.39 2.43
CA HIS A 119 -47.71 21.23 1.70
C HIS A 119 -47.48 19.78 1.25
N LEU A 120 -46.97 19.62 0.03
CA LEU A 120 -46.44 18.35 -0.48
C LEU A 120 -44.99 18.56 -0.92
N LEU A 121 -44.06 17.94 -0.20
CA LEU A 121 -42.62 18.03 -0.44
C LEU A 121 -42.13 16.73 -1.08
N ILE A 122 -41.57 16.80 -2.29
CA ILE A 122 -41.18 15.64 -3.10
C ILE A 122 -39.68 15.71 -3.40
N ILE A 123 -38.94 14.70 -2.93
CA ILE A 123 -37.49 14.61 -3.08
C ILE A 123 -37.16 13.51 -4.10
N ASP A 124 -36.66 13.93 -5.27
CA ASP A 124 -36.06 13.02 -6.25
C ASP A 124 -34.58 12.78 -5.90
N CYS A 125 -34.32 11.65 -5.26
CA CYS A 125 -32.97 11.28 -4.82
C CYS A 125 -32.01 10.94 -5.99
N THR A 126 -32.54 10.52 -7.15
CA THR A 126 -31.72 10.15 -8.31
C THR A 126 -31.17 11.40 -8.98
N ASN A 127 -32.04 12.36 -9.29
CA ASN A 127 -31.65 13.56 -10.01
C ASN A 127 -31.20 14.70 -9.10
N ARG A 128 -31.45 14.57 -7.79
CA ARG A 128 -31.23 15.57 -6.74
C ARG A 128 -32.09 16.82 -6.94
N TYR A 129 -33.38 16.60 -7.14
CA TYR A 129 -34.36 17.67 -7.30
C TYR A 129 -35.38 17.69 -6.15
N LEU A 130 -35.80 18.88 -5.79
CA LEU A 130 -36.82 19.14 -4.79
C LEU A 130 -37.98 19.84 -5.47
N TYR A 131 -39.19 19.32 -5.26
CA TYR A 131 -40.43 19.91 -5.72
C TYR A 131 -41.33 20.15 -4.51
N GLU A 132 -41.90 21.33 -4.42
CA GLU A 132 -42.74 21.72 -3.29
C GLU A 132 -44.03 22.35 -3.82
N LEU A 133 -45.16 21.98 -3.22
CA LEU A 133 -46.48 22.48 -3.57
C LEU A 133 -47.13 23.03 -2.32
N TYR A 134 -47.77 24.20 -2.43
CA TYR A 134 -48.56 24.84 -1.38
C TYR A 134 -50.06 24.71 -1.67
N ASN A 135 -50.87 24.66 -0.61
CA ASN A 135 -52.33 24.59 -0.67
C ASN A 135 -52.85 23.42 -1.54
N VAL A 136 -52.09 22.32 -1.61
CA VAL A 136 -52.28 21.23 -2.59
C VAL A 136 -53.44 20.31 -2.21
N TYR A 137 -54.22 19.88 -3.21
CA TYR A 137 -55.26 18.87 -3.08
C TYR A 137 -55.59 18.20 -4.42
N TYR A 138 -56.17 17.00 -4.35
CA TYR A 138 -56.67 16.28 -5.52
C TYR A 138 -58.17 16.52 -5.70
N SER A 139 -58.62 16.98 -6.87
CA SER A 139 -60.05 17.05 -7.18
C SER A 139 -60.47 15.74 -7.84
N SER A 140 -61.22 14.91 -7.11
CA SER A 140 -61.80 13.68 -7.65
C SER A 140 -62.81 13.95 -8.77
N SER A 141 -63.63 15.01 -8.63
CA SER A 141 -64.62 15.40 -9.64
C SER A 141 -63.99 15.89 -10.95
N GLN A 142 -62.81 16.52 -10.90
CA GLN A 142 -62.08 17.00 -12.08
C GLN A 142 -60.94 16.06 -12.50
N SER A 143 -60.67 15.01 -11.72
CA SER A 143 -59.55 14.08 -11.91
C SER A 143 -58.19 14.79 -12.12
N LYS A 144 -57.90 15.81 -11.31
CA LYS A 144 -56.67 16.61 -11.43
C LYS A 144 -56.15 17.12 -10.09
N TRP A 145 -54.86 17.42 -10.04
CA TRP A 145 -54.22 18.12 -8.93
C TRP A 145 -54.41 19.63 -9.04
N LEU A 146 -54.70 20.26 -7.89
CA LEU A 146 -54.73 21.70 -7.73
C LEU A 146 -53.80 22.12 -6.60
N ALA A 147 -53.20 23.30 -6.71
CA ALA A 147 -52.34 23.89 -5.69
C ALA A 147 -52.44 25.43 -5.77
N GLY A 148 -52.07 26.11 -4.70
CA GLY A 148 -51.91 27.56 -4.71
C GLY A 148 -50.72 27.94 -5.58
N SER A 149 -49.54 27.44 -5.20
CA SER A 149 -48.28 27.66 -5.91
C SER A 149 -47.43 26.38 -5.95
N GLY A 150 -46.42 26.38 -6.82
CA GLY A 150 -45.46 25.28 -6.93
C GLY A 150 -44.05 25.76 -7.21
N ALA A 151 -43.07 25.14 -6.52
CA ALA A 151 -41.66 25.50 -6.63
C ALA A 151 -40.78 24.29 -6.95
N PHE A 152 -39.75 24.53 -7.73
CA PHE A 152 -38.70 23.57 -8.08
C PHE A 152 -37.32 24.09 -7.69
N PHE A 153 -36.51 23.19 -7.15
CA PHE A 153 -35.13 23.47 -6.82
C PHE A 153 -34.19 22.36 -7.31
N ASP A 154 -33.15 22.78 -8.04
CA ASP A 154 -31.99 21.95 -8.31
C ASP A 154 -31.06 21.96 -7.10
N MET A 155 -31.08 20.89 -6.28
CA MET A 155 -30.27 20.78 -5.07
C MET A 155 -28.76 20.59 -5.36
N LYS A 156 -28.33 20.65 -6.61
CA LYS A 156 -26.91 20.71 -7.00
C LYS A 156 -26.41 22.16 -7.10
N ARG A 157 -27.30 23.16 -7.04
CA ARG A 157 -27.00 24.57 -7.29
C ARG A 157 -27.53 25.45 -6.16
N ASN A 158 -27.00 26.67 -6.05
CA ASN A 158 -27.47 27.69 -5.11
C ASN A 158 -28.43 28.69 -5.77
N ASN A 159 -29.30 28.19 -6.65
CA ASN A 159 -30.26 29.03 -7.34
C ASN A 159 -31.37 29.44 -6.37
N ARG A 160 -31.63 30.74 -6.29
CA ARG A 160 -32.81 31.27 -5.59
C ARG A 160 -33.97 31.27 -6.58
N ARG A 161 -35.20 31.30 -6.06
CA ARG A 161 -36.36 31.69 -6.85
C ARG A 161 -36.15 33.10 -7.44
N PRO A 162 -36.75 33.41 -8.60
CA PRO A 162 -36.69 34.76 -9.16
C PRO A 162 -37.09 35.81 -8.11
N GLU A 163 -36.50 37.00 -8.19
CA GLU A 163 -36.86 38.07 -7.26
C GLU A 163 -38.34 38.42 -7.41
N GLY A 164 -39.03 38.54 -6.29
CA GLY A 164 -40.49 38.72 -6.24
C GLY A 164 -41.29 37.42 -6.28
N TRP A 165 -40.70 36.28 -6.67
CA TRP A 165 -41.45 35.02 -6.70
C TRP A 165 -41.49 34.36 -5.32
N THR A 166 -42.70 33.96 -4.91
CA THR A 166 -42.90 33.07 -3.76
C THR A 166 -42.44 31.64 -4.05
N SER A 167 -42.52 30.75 -3.07
CA SER A 167 -42.34 29.30 -3.24
C SER A 167 -43.58 28.58 -2.70
N ALA A 168 -43.42 27.35 -2.22
CA ALA A 168 -44.42 26.77 -1.34
C ALA A 168 -44.35 27.40 0.08
N ASP A 169 -43.37 28.26 0.35
CA ASP A 169 -43.19 29.03 1.59
C ASP A 169 -43.26 30.53 1.29
N ALA A 170 -43.68 31.35 2.25
CA ALA A 170 -43.91 32.78 2.00
C ALA A 170 -42.64 33.56 1.64
N SER A 171 -41.47 33.11 2.07
CA SER A 171 -40.15 33.72 1.80
C SER A 171 -39.61 33.47 0.39
N GLY A 172 -40.21 32.57 -0.39
CA GLY A 172 -39.62 32.10 -1.65
C GLY A 172 -38.45 31.14 -1.46
N LEU A 173 -38.21 30.66 -0.23
CA LEU A 173 -37.20 29.66 0.08
C LEU A 173 -37.75 28.25 -0.06
N ALA A 174 -36.86 27.28 -0.26
CA ALA A 174 -37.22 25.87 -0.16
C ALA A 174 -37.54 25.51 1.31
N ILE A 175 -38.63 24.79 1.56
CA ILE A 175 -39.05 24.36 2.91
C ILE A 175 -38.16 23.23 3.41
N PHE A 176 -38.03 22.15 2.63
CA PHE A 176 -37.41 20.90 3.05
C PHE A 176 -36.00 21.05 3.67
N PRO A 177 -35.08 21.89 3.12
CA PRO A 177 -33.76 22.08 3.69
C PRO A 177 -33.75 22.75 5.06
N GLY A 178 -34.80 23.50 5.41
CA GLY A 178 -34.97 24.12 6.71
C GLY A 178 -35.58 23.19 7.76
N LEU A 179 -36.05 22.01 7.39
CA LEU A 179 -36.70 21.08 8.30
C LEU A 179 -35.68 20.23 9.05
N ILE A 180 -35.84 20.18 10.38
CA ILE A 180 -35.17 19.19 11.23
C ILE A 180 -35.67 17.79 10.87
N ARG A 181 -34.77 16.90 10.46
CA ARG A 181 -35.09 15.50 10.16
C ARG A 181 -34.77 14.58 11.33
N TYR A 182 -35.61 13.59 11.60
CA TYR A 182 -35.38 12.66 12.71
C TYR A 182 -34.03 11.93 12.58
N ASP A 183 -33.73 11.41 11.39
CA ASP A 183 -32.55 10.58 11.18
C ASP A 183 -31.22 11.35 11.25
N GLU A 184 -31.18 12.67 11.07
CA GLU A 184 -29.96 13.45 11.34
C GLU A 184 -29.83 13.84 12.81
N ALA A 185 -30.96 14.06 13.48
CA ALA A 185 -30.99 14.45 14.88
C ALA A 185 -30.68 13.28 15.80
N ALA A 186 -31.31 12.12 15.57
CA ALA A 186 -31.22 10.93 16.42
C ALA A 186 -30.01 10.02 16.10
N ASN A 187 -29.50 10.01 14.86
CA ASN A 187 -28.40 9.12 14.49
C ASN A 187 -27.07 9.58 15.10
N SER A 188 -26.44 8.71 15.88
CA SER A 188 -25.14 8.97 16.52
C SER A 188 -23.97 9.03 15.54
N ALA A 189 -24.12 8.42 14.35
CA ALA A 189 -23.12 8.51 13.27
C ALA A 189 -23.15 9.87 12.55
N VAL A 190 -24.21 10.67 12.73
CA VAL A 190 -24.30 12.03 12.20
C VAL A 190 -23.85 12.99 13.31
N PRO A 191 -22.65 13.59 13.20
CA PRO A 191 -22.05 14.35 14.30
C PRO A 191 -22.75 15.68 14.57
N GLU A 192 -23.34 16.28 13.54
CA GLU A 192 -24.09 17.54 13.63
C GLU A 192 -25.17 17.62 12.54
N ILE A 193 -26.20 18.43 12.78
CA ILE A 193 -27.11 18.91 11.74
C ILE A 193 -26.40 20.07 11.05
N ASN A 194 -26.24 19.98 9.72
CA ASN A 194 -25.34 20.83 8.94
C ASN A 194 -26.05 21.95 8.14
N HIS A 195 -27.22 22.37 8.60
CA HIS A 195 -28.03 23.40 7.98
C HIS A 195 -28.77 24.26 9.00
N ALA A 196 -29.24 25.41 8.55
CA ALA A 196 -30.12 26.30 9.28
C ALA A 196 -31.52 25.73 9.34
N LEU A 197 -32.30 26.20 10.31
CA LEU A 197 -33.64 25.69 10.56
C LEU A 197 -34.69 26.73 10.15
N ARG A 198 -35.82 26.28 9.65
CA ARG A 198 -36.98 27.13 9.35
C ARG A 198 -37.60 27.64 10.66
N VAL A 199 -37.92 28.93 10.72
CA VAL A 199 -38.71 29.51 11.81
C VAL A 199 -39.78 30.46 11.28
N THR A 200 -40.92 30.52 11.96
CA THR A 200 -41.97 31.51 11.68
C THR A 200 -42.02 32.60 12.76
N VAL A 201 -42.56 33.75 12.38
CA VAL A 201 -42.78 34.91 13.28
C VAL A 201 -44.16 35.48 13.03
N ARG A 202 -44.76 36.14 14.02
CA ARG A 202 -46.16 36.59 13.92
C ARG A 202 -46.45 37.61 12.81
N ALA A 203 -45.41 38.33 12.38
CA ALA A 203 -45.49 39.29 11.29
C ALA A 203 -44.08 39.52 10.74
N THR A 204 -44.02 39.94 9.48
CA THR A 204 -42.78 40.35 8.81
C THR A 204 -42.86 41.74 8.20
N ASN A 205 -41.70 42.29 7.84
CA ASN A 205 -41.59 43.57 7.15
C ASN A 205 -40.57 43.52 6.00
N GLY A 206 -41.04 43.28 4.78
CA GLY A 206 -40.16 43.11 3.63
C GLY A 206 -39.41 41.78 3.65
N TYR A 207 -38.33 41.70 2.87
CA TYR A 207 -37.44 40.54 2.82
C TYR A 207 -35.99 40.97 2.60
N VAL A 208 -35.07 40.11 3.01
CA VAL A 208 -33.62 40.24 2.79
C VAL A 208 -33.08 38.91 2.26
N PHE A 209 -31.88 38.92 1.68
CA PHE A 209 -31.21 37.68 1.30
C PHE A 209 -31.16 36.69 2.49
N PRO A 210 -31.50 35.40 2.29
CA PRO A 210 -31.71 34.72 1.00
C PRO A 210 -33.16 34.68 0.49
N ALA A 211 -34.13 35.27 1.18
CA ALA A 211 -35.51 35.30 0.69
C ALA A 211 -35.64 36.08 -0.63
N SER A 212 -36.69 35.78 -1.39
CA SER A 212 -37.01 36.43 -2.67
C SER A 212 -38.38 37.11 -2.68
N HIS A 213 -39.21 36.86 -1.67
CA HIS A 213 -40.60 37.30 -1.65
C HIS A 213 -40.99 37.94 -0.32
N ARG A 214 -42.03 38.78 -0.37
CA ARG A 214 -42.54 39.58 0.74
C ARG A 214 -43.93 39.10 1.15
N ALA A 215 -44.14 38.84 2.44
CA ALA A 215 -45.48 38.54 2.97
C ALA A 215 -45.98 39.52 4.04
N GLY A 216 -45.30 40.66 4.29
CA GLY A 216 -45.70 41.59 5.35
C GLY A 216 -45.12 43.00 5.27
N SER A 217 -45.75 43.95 5.98
CA SER A 217 -45.38 45.38 6.10
C SER A 217 -45.27 45.88 7.54
N THR A 218 -45.31 44.99 8.54
CA THR A 218 -45.52 45.44 9.92
C THR A 218 -44.26 46.09 10.48
N ALA A 219 -44.29 47.41 10.68
CA ALA A 219 -43.14 48.15 11.17
C ALA A 219 -42.55 47.55 12.46
N GLY A 220 -41.22 47.44 12.51
CA GLY A 220 -40.48 46.84 13.62
C GLY A 220 -40.38 45.31 13.59
N ALA A 221 -41.12 44.62 12.72
CA ALA A 221 -40.99 43.18 12.52
C ALA A 221 -39.74 42.81 11.72
N LEU A 222 -39.29 41.55 11.83
CA LEU A 222 -38.19 41.01 11.04
C LEU A 222 -38.60 40.89 9.56
N PRO A 223 -37.71 41.12 8.59
CA PRO A 223 -37.96 40.74 7.20
C PRO A 223 -37.89 39.22 7.02
N LEU A 224 -38.59 38.69 6.01
CA LEU A 224 -38.36 37.32 5.56
C LEU A 224 -36.89 37.15 5.13
N GLY A 225 -36.32 35.98 5.36
CA GLY A 225 -34.90 35.70 5.14
C GLY A 225 -33.97 36.21 6.26
N ALA A 226 -34.47 36.99 7.23
CA ALA A 226 -33.69 37.32 8.41
C ALA A 226 -33.24 36.06 9.15
N ARG A 227 -32.10 36.13 9.83
CA ARG A 227 -31.47 34.97 10.47
C ARG A 227 -31.26 35.19 11.95
N LEU A 228 -31.90 34.37 12.79
CA LEU A 228 -31.69 34.36 14.24
C LEU A 228 -30.60 33.35 14.59
N ARG A 229 -29.62 33.74 15.39
CA ARG A 229 -28.54 32.89 15.89
C ARG A 229 -28.71 32.66 17.38
N LEU A 230 -28.71 31.40 17.81
CA LEU A 230 -28.64 31.09 19.25
C LEU A 230 -27.26 31.52 19.76
N LYS A 231 -27.21 32.29 20.85
CA LYS A 231 -25.95 32.76 21.41
C LYS A 231 -25.12 31.60 21.94
N ARG A 232 -23.80 31.73 21.87
CA ARG A 232 -22.87 30.73 22.44
C ARG A 232 -22.74 30.83 23.95
N SER A 233 -23.04 31.99 24.52
CA SER A 233 -23.05 32.25 25.95
C SER A 233 -24.13 33.27 26.29
N VAL A 234 -24.93 32.95 27.30
CA VAL A 234 -25.92 33.85 27.91
C VAL A 234 -25.71 33.77 29.41
N ASN A 235 -25.35 34.90 30.03
CA ASN A 235 -25.00 34.98 31.46
C ASN A 235 -23.91 33.95 31.86
N GLY A 236 -22.92 33.73 30.99
CA GLY A 236 -21.82 32.79 31.24
C GLY A 236 -22.15 31.31 30.99
N VAL A 237 -23.38 30.98 30.60
CA VAL A 237 -23.82 29.61 30.34
C VAL A 237 -24.16 29.43 28.87
N ASP A 238 -23.73 28.32 28.30
CA ASP A 238 -24.06 27.92 26.94
C ASP A 238 -25.52 27.41 26.87
N PRO A 239 -26.43 28.11 26.15
CA PRO A 239 -27.84 27.71 26.08
C PRO A 239 -28.06 26.29 25.55
N ALA A 240 -27.16 25.80 24.69
CA ALA A 240 -27.28 24.45 24.14
C ALA A 240 -27.09 23.35 25.21
N LEU A 241 -26.48 23.68 26.36
CA LEU A 241 -26.25 22.75 27.47
C LEU A 241 -27.38 22.77 28.51
N ARG A 242 -28.40 23.62 28.36
CA ARG A 242 -29.56 23.66 29.27
C ARG A 242 -30.45 22.41 29.16
N THR A 243 -30.27 21.60 28.12
CA THR A 243 -30.92 20.30 27.96
C THR A 243 -29.92 19.14 28.13
N SER A 244 -30.35 18.09 28.81
CA SER A 244 -29.63 16.81 28.89
C SER A 244 -29.89 15.91 27.68
N ASP A 245 -30.96 16.16 26.91
CA ASP A 245 -31.34 15.36 25.75
C ASP A 245 -30.36 15.57 24.58
N PRO A 246 -29.69 14.50 24.11
CA PRO A 246 -28.67 14.62 23.05
C PRO A 246 -29.25 15.08 21.71
N ILE A 247 -30.51 14.73 21.41
CA ILE A 247 -31.20 15.12 20.17
C ILE A 247 -31.42 16.64 20.17
N SER A 248 -32.08 17.17 21.20
CA SER A 248 -32.33 18.59 21.38
C SER A 248 -31.03 19.40 21.45
N ARG A 249 -30.00 18.87 22.12
CA ARG A 249 -28.67 19.49 22.16
C ARG A 249 -28.07 19.62 20.76
N LYS A 250 -28.18 18.59 19.91
CA LYS A 250 -27.68 18.63 18.53
C LYS A 250 -28.43 19.70 17.72
N ILE A 251 -29.74 19.82 17.90
CA ILE A 251 -30.54 20.88 17.26
C ILE A 251 -30.09 22.27 17.75
N PHE A 252 -29.90 22.48 19.05
CA PHE A 252 -29.43 23.77 19.59
C PHE A 252 -28.03 24.14 19.08
N ARG A 253 -27.14 23.15 18.87
CA ARG A 253 -25.85 23.40 18.22
C ARG A 253 -26.00 23.88 16.78
N ALA A 254 -26.96 23.33 16.02
CA ALA A 254 -27.28 23.84 14.70
C ALA A 254 -27.83 25.27 14.74
N MET A 255 -28.67 25.62 15.72
CA MET A 255 -29.14 27.00 15.92
C MET A 255 -28.01 27.99 16.26
N GLN A 256 -26.91 27.53 16.88
CA GLN A 256 -25.75 28.39 17.14
C GLN A 256 -24.87 28.56 15.90
N LYS A 257 -24.69 27.49 15.13
CA LYS A 257 -23.76 27.45 13.98
C LYS A 257 -24.39 27.95 12.69
N TYR A 258 -25.60 27.50 12.39
CA TYR A 258 -26.33 27.80 11.16
C TYR A 258 -27.56 28.69 11.43
N GLY A 259 -28.09 28.77 12.65
CA GLY A 259 -29.20 29.68 12.96
C GLY A 259 -30.56 29.23 12.44
N LEU A 260 -31.53 30.13 12.59
CA LEU A 260 -32.92 30.00 12.16
C LEU A 260 -33.18 31.03 11.07
N ILE A 261 -33.77 30.63 9.94
CA ILE A 261 -34.15 31.56 8.87
C ILE A 261 -35.65 31.80 8.96
N VAL A 262 -36.04 33.09 9.07
CA VAL A 262 -37.43 33.52 9.07
C VAL A 262 -38.02 33.27 7.69
N ALA A 263 -38.86 32.23 7.59
CA ALA A 263 -39.33 31.75 6.30
C ALA A 263 -40.80 32.10 6.02
N ASP A 264 -41.56 32.43 7.07
CA ASP A 264 -43.00 32.60 6.99
C ASP A 264 -43.61 33.47 8.11
N ASN A 265 -44.82 33.96 7.88
CA ASN A 265 -45.68 34.55 8.89
C ASN A 265 -46.48 33.43 9.58
N GLY A 266 -46.33 33.30 10.90
CA GLY A 266 -47.02 32.27 11.67
C GLY A 266 -47.08 32.64 13.14
N SER A 267 -46.58 31.78 14.02
CA SER A 267 -46.44 32.09 15.44
C SER A 267 -44.98 32.36 15.78
N ASP A 268 -44.73 33.31 16.68
CA ASP A 268 -43.36 33.65 17.08
C ASP A 268 -42.58 32.44 17.59
N MET A 269 -41.43 32.20 16.96
CA MET A 269 -40.45 31.18 17.33
C MET A 269 -40.93 29.73 17.16
N TYR A 270 -41.83 29.47 16.19
CA TYR A 270 -42.20 28.12 15.79
C TYR A 270 -41.16 27.58 14.81
N ILE A 271 -40.44 26.55 15.22
CA ILE A 271 -39.31 25.96 14.49
C ILE A 271 -39.77 24.66 13.88
N SER A 272 -39.66 24.53 12.56
CA SER A 272 -40.26 23.43 11.82
C SER A 272 -39.32 22.22 11.67
N GLY A 273 -39.92 21.05 11.57
CA GLY A 273 -39.26 19.78 11.30
C GLY A 273 -40.14 18.85 10.50
N THR A 274 -39.61 17.68 10.16
CA THR A 274 -40.38 16.68 9.42
C THR A 274 -41.34 15.94 10.34
N PHE A 275 -42.51 15.62 9.81
CA PHE A 275 -43.38 14.61 10.42
C PHE A 275 -42.64 13.28 10.53
N ASP A 276 -42.59 12.72 11.74
CA ASP A 276 -42.05 11.41 12.04
C ASP A 276 -42.59 10.90 13.39
N VAL A 277 -43.23 9.74 13.39
CA VAL A 277 -43.82 9.13 14.61
C VAL A 277 -42.78 8.75 15.66
N ARG A 278 -41.48 8.76 15.32
CA ARG A 278 -40.38 8.47 16.26
C ARG A 278 -40.02 9.66 17.14
N TRP A 279 -40.50 10.87 16.83
CA TRP A 279 -40.32 12.03 17.70
C TRP A 279 -41.03 11.83 19.04
N ASN A 280 -40.44 12.38 20.12
CA ASN A 280 -41.03 12.35 21.45
C ASN A 280 -41.25 13.78 21.96
N ASN A 281 -42.46 14.29 21.79
CA ASN A 281 -42.81 15.66 22.17
C ASN A 281 -42.77 15.89 23.70
N SER A 282 -42.89 14.84 24.51
CA SER A 282 -42.70 14.91 25.97
C SER A 282 -41.24 15.15 26.37
N VAL A 283 -40.28 14.97 25.44
CA VAL A 283 -38.86 15.32 25.62
C VAL A 283 -38.51 16.63 24.92
N LEU A 284 -38.98 16.81 23.67
CA LEU A 284 -38.70 18.00 22.87
C LEU A 284 -39.27 19.28 23.49
N ASN A 285 -40.54 19.26 23.92
CA ASN A 285 -41.20 20.44 24.46
C ASN A 285 -40.50 20.99 25.72
N PRO A 286 -40.19 20.17 26.75
CA PRO A 286 -39.41 20.64 27.88
C PRO A 286 -38.02 21.17 27.49
N ALA A 287 -37.31 20.50 26.57
CA ALA A 287 -35.99 20.94 26.14
C ALA A 287 -36.02 22.33 25.49
N PHE A 288 -36.93 22.56 24.53
CA PHE A 288 -37.09 23.86 23.86
C PHE A 288 -37.56 24.95 24.83
N SER A 289 -38.35 24.60 25.85
CA SER A 289 -38.80 25.55 26.88
C SER A 289 -37.69 26.12 27.76
N THR A 290 -36.49 25.52 27.73
CA THR A 290 -35.29 26.04 28.41
C THR A 290 -34.65 27.25 27.72
N LEU A 291 -35.08 27.53 26.49
CA LEU A 291 -34.68 28.67 25.67
C LEU A 291 -35.76 29.74 25.67
N SER A 292 -35.35 30.96 25.35
CA SER A 292 -36.20 32.12 25.11
C SER A 292 -35.67 32.91 23.91
N ALA A 293 -36.49 33.77 23.30
CA ALA A 293 -36.04 34.64 22.22
C ALA A 293 -34.85 35.52 22.64
N SER A 294 -34.73 35.89 23.92
CA SER A 294 -33.57 36.63 24.44
C SER A 294 -32.23 35.87 24.37
N ASP A 295 -32.28 34.54 24.26
CA ASP A 295 -31.09 33.71 24.03
C ASP A 295 -30.58 33.80 22.58
N PHE A 296 -31.37 34.39 21.67
CA PHE A 296 -31.02 34.62 20.28
C PHE A 296 -30.57 36.06 20.04
N GLU A 297 -29.88 36.24 18.92
CA GLU A 297 -29.56 37.52 18.31
C GLU A 297 -29.83 37.45 16.81
N VAL A 298 -30.03 38.60 16.18
CA VAL A 298 -30.29 38.69 14.75
C VAL A 298 -28.95 38.92 14.05
N VAL A 299 -28.59 38.05 13.11
CA VAL A 299 -27.46 38.29 12.21
C VAL A 299 -27.77 39.50 11.34
N GLN A 300 -26.76 40.32 11.03
CA GLN A 300 -26.88 41.48 10.15
C GLN A 300 -27.79 41.17 8.96
N LEU A 301 -28.84 41.98 8.79
CA LEU A 301 -29.85 41.71 7.77
C LEU A 301 -29.24 41.68 6.36
N GLY A 302 -29.61 40.65 5.60
CA GLY A 302 -29.09 40.44 4.25
C GLY A 302 -27.61 40.06 4.17
N TRP A 303 -26.99 39.72 5.31
CA TRP A 303 -25.60 39.28 5.35
C TRP A 303 -25.38 38.09 4.42
N LYS A 304 -24.30 38.18 3.65
CA LYS A 304 -23.78 37.11 2.80
C LYS A 304 -22.41 36.74 3.34
N PRO A 305 -22.06 35.45 3.38
CA PRO A 305 -20.69 35.07 3.66
C PRO A 305 -19.77 35.80 2.67
N PRO A 306 -18.59 36.29 3.11
CA PRO A 306 -17.57 36.74 2.17
C PRO A 306 -17.36 35.66 1.12
N ALA A 307 -17.24 36.04 -0.15
CA ALA A 307 -16.91 35.08 -1.19
C ALA A 307 -15.68 34.29 -0.74
N ALA A 308 -15.84 32.97 -0.54
CA ALA A 308 -14.72 32.13 -0.15
C ALA A 308 -13.63 32.32 -1.19
N THR A 309 -12.47 32.84 -0.80
CA THR A 309 -11.33 32.97 -1.71
C THR A 309 -11.09 31.60 -2.33
N ALA A 310 -11.19 31.51 -3.66
CA ALA A 310 -10.96 30.27 -4.36
C ALA A 310 -9.61 29.69 -3.91
N PRO A 311 -9.54 28.40 -3.54
CA PRO A 311 -8.28 27.81 -3.11
C PRO A 311 -7.25 27.98 -4.22
N THR A 312 -6.06 28.41 -3.84
CA THR A 312 -4.88 28.48 -4.71
C THR A 312 -3.88 27.43 -4.29
N LEU A 313 -2.95 27.09 -5.17
CA LEU A 313 -1.86 26.18 -4.82
C LEU A 313 -0.90 26.88 -3.84
N SER A 314 -0.78 26.32 -2.64
CA SER A 314 0.11 26.84 -1.58
C SER A 314 1.52 26.25 -1.72
N SER A 315 1.64 24.94 -1.94
CA SER A 315 2.95 24.29 -2.04
C SER A 315 2.94 22.99 -2.84
N VAL A 316 4.13 22.58 -3.28
CA VAL A 316 4.46 21.22 -3.70
C VAL A 316 5.75 20.78 -2.99
N SER A 317 5.76 19.58 -2.44
CA SER A 317 6.91 19.01 -1.72
C SER A 317 7.14 17.57 -2.13
N ALA A 318 8.31 17.02 -1.81
CA ALA A 318 8.65 15.62 -2.01
C ALA A 318 9.41 15.07 -0.80
N SER A 319 9.13 13.82 -0.42
CA SER A 319 9.81 13.13 0.67
C SER A 319 9.95 11.62 0.36
N PRO A 320 11.13 11.01 0.60
CA PRO A 320 12.38 11.65 0.98
C PRO A 320 12.96 12.50 -0.16
N ASN A 321 13.72 13.55 0.18
CA ASN A 321 14.45 14.41 -0.76
C ASN A 321 15.75 14.92 -0.08
N PRO A 322 16.95 14.45 -0.48
CA PRO A 322 17.22 13.63 -1.65
C PRO A 322 16.78 12.15 -1.51
N VAL A 323 16.63 11.45 -2.64
CA VAL A 323 16.32 10.00 -2.70
C VAL A 323 17.38 9.27 -3.52
N THR A 324 17.66 8.00 -3.21
CA THR A 324 18.53 7.15 -4.05
C THR A 324 17.79 6.68 -5.30
N GLY A 325 18.41 6.78 -6.48
CA GLY A 325 17.86 6.34 -7.76
C GLY A 325 17.42 4.87 -7.74
N GLY A 326 16.25 4.61 -8.29
CA GLY A 326 15.59 3.30 -8.23
C GLY A 326 14.75 3.07 -6.97
N ARG A 327 14.72 4.02 -6.02
CA ARG A 327 13.79 3.99 -4.88
C ARG A 327 12.61 4.94 -5.11
N SER A 328 11.49 4.66 -4.44
CA SER A 328 10.28 5.49 -4.51
C SER A 328 10.38 6.71 -3.59
N ALA A 329 9.75 7.81 -4.00
CA ALA A 329 9.45 8.95 -3.14
C ALA A 329 7.99 9.36 -3.29
N THR A 330 7.51 10.18 -2.37
CA THR A 330 6.12 10.68 -2.36
C THR A 330 6.13 12.19 -2.50
N GLY A 331 5.41 12.69 -3.50
CA GLY A 331 5.09 14.10 -3.65
C GLY A 331 3.81 14.45 -2.91
N THR A 332 3.69 15.70 -2.45
CA THR A 332 2.47 16.22 -1.81
C THR A 332 2.19 17.62 -2.34
N VAL A 333 0.94 17.87 -2.73
CA VAL A 333 0.42 19.22 -3.03
C VAL A 333 -0.44 19.72 -1.87
N THR A 334 -0.38 21.02 -1.60
CA THR A 334 -1.21 21.67 -0.56
C THR A 334 -1.88 22.92 -1.14
N LEU A 335 -3.16 23.09 -0.84
CA LEU A 335 -3.97 24.25 -1.20
C LEU A 335 -4.06 25.25 -0.03
N SER A 336 -4.27 26.53 -0.34
CA SER A 336 -4.45 27.59 0.66
C SER A 336 -5.77 27.44 1.45
N ALA A 337 -6.78 26.84 0.84
CA ALA A 337 -8.06 26.48 1.47
C ALA A 337 -8.47 25.03 1.12
N VAL A 338 -9.54 24.53 1.73
CA VAL A 338 -10.10 23.21 1.37
C VAL A 338 -10.54 23.20 -0.10
N ALA A 339 -10.35 22.08 -0.78
CA ALA A 339 -10.77 21.92 -2.16
C ALA A 339 -12.31 22.04 -2.28
N PRO A 340 -12.81 22.66 -3.37
CA PRO A 340 -14.23 22.94 -3.55
C PRO A 340 -15.03 21.64 -3.77
N THR A 341 -16.35 21.78 -3.88
CA THR A 341 -17.21 20.68 -4.33
C THR A 341 -16.74 20.14 -5.69
N GLY A 342 -16.57 18.82 -5.80
CA GLY A 342 -15.94 18.18 -6.96
C GLY A 342 -14.42 18.00 -6.87
N GLY A 343 -13.77 18.53 -5.82
CA GLY A 343 -12.32 18.43 -5.61
C GLY A 343 -11.52 19.42 -6.47
N ALA A 344 -10.20 19.36 -6.34
CA ALA A 344 -9.26 20.18 -7.10
C ALA A 344 -8.27 19.28 -7.85
N ILE A 345 -8.31 19.32 -9.18
CA ILE A 345 -7.36 18.59 -10.03
C ILE A 345 -6.12 19.47 -10.22
N VAL A 346 -5.02 19.07 -9.61
CA VAL A 346 -3.74 19.78 -9.68
C VAL A 346 -2.88 19.13 -10.76
N ALA A 347 -2.46 19.91 -11.75
CA ALA A 347 -1.55 19.44 -12.80
C ALA A 347 -0.14 19.33 -12.25
N LEU A 348 0.59 18.27 -12.60
CA LEU A 348 1.93 17.97 -12.12
C LEU A 348 2.91 17.86 -13.31
N ALA A 349 4.16 18.25 -13.09
CA ALA A 349 5.22 18.10 -14.10
C ALA A 349 6.59 17.90 -13.43
N SER A 350 7.46 17.14 -14.08
CA SER A 350 8.89 17.05 -13.74
C SER A 350 9.75 17.57 -14.91
N ALA A 351 10.75 18.38 -14.59
CA ALA A 351 11.75 18.86 -15.55
C ALA A 351 13.09 18.15 -15.32
N SER A 352 13.11 16.82 -15.43
CA SER A 352 14.31 15.98 -15.34
C SER A 352 14.05 14.58 -15.88
N SER A 353 15.07 13.96 -16.46
CA SER A 353 15.04 12.55 -16.85
C SER A 353 15.26 11.58 -15.68
N ALA A 354 15.71 12.07 -14.52
CA ALA A 354 16.00 11.24 -13.34
C ALA A 354 14.74 10.81 -12.57
N PHE A 355 13.60 11.45 -12.79
CA PHE A 355 12.34 11.10 -12.14
C PHE A 355 11.11 11.53 -12.95
N SER A 356 10.01 10.80 -12.76
CA SER A 356 8.71 11.07 -13.37
C SER A 356 7.60 11.13 -12.33
N VAL A 357 6.50 11.81 -12.69
CA VAL A 357 5.30 11.98 -11.87
C VAL A 357 4.05 11.75 -12.74
N PRO A 358 2.90 11.41 -12.15
CA PRO A 358 1.62 11.42 -12.88
C PRO A 358 1.31 12.80 -13.47
N ALA A 359 0.44 12.87 -14.49
CA ALA A 359 0.05 14.15 -15.09
C ALA A 359 -0.74 15.07 -14.14
N SER A 360 -1.46 14.48 -13.18
CA SER A 360 -2.25 15.24 -12.20
C SER A 360 -2.50 14.43 -10.93
N VAL A 361 -2.88 15.14 -9.87
CA VAL A 361 -3.41 14.56 -8.62
C VAL A 361 -4.69 15.31 -8.20
N THR A 362 -5.67 14.60 -7.67
CA THR A 362 -6.92 15.20 -7.18
C THR A 362 -6.86 15.40 -5.67
N VAL A 363 -6.99 16.65 -5.22
CA VAL A 363 -7.31 16.96 -3.82
C VAL A 363 -8.81 16.78 -3.64
N ALA A 364 -9.21 15.81 -2.81
CA ALA A 364 -10.62 15.51 -2.58
C ALA A 364 -11.37 16.70 -1.99
N GLN A 365 -12.66 16.83 -2.30
CA GLN A 365 -13.53 17.86 -1.72
C GLN A 365 -13.36 17.93 -0.19
N GLY A 366 -13.20 19.14 0.35
CA GLY A 366 -13.01 19.34 1.79
C GLY A 366 -11.60 19.05 2.32
N ALA A 367 -10.72 18.42 1.53
CA ALA A 367 -9.31 18.22 1.88
C ALA A 367 -8.46 19.41 1.44
N ARG A 368 -7.32 19.64 2.10
CA ARG A 368 -6.34 20.68 1.73
C ARG A 368 -5.14 20.14 0.97
N SER A 369 -4.94 18.83 0.95
CA SER A 369 -3.74 18.22 0.37
C SER A 369 -4.02 16.86 -0.26
N ALA A 370 -3.13 16.45 -1.16
CA ALA A 370 -3.10 15.12 -1.74
C ALA A 370 -1.67 14.70 -2.02
N SER A 371 -1.41 13.40 -1.94
CA SER A 371 -0.10 12.80 -2.22
C SER A 371 -0.11 12.05 -3.55
N PHE A 372 1.04 11.99 -4.20
CA PHE A 372 1.25 11.30 -5.47
C PHE A 372 2.62 10.60 -5.49
N PRO A 373 2.76 9.49 -6.23
CA PRO A 373 4.05 8.80 -6.33
C PRO A 373 5.04 9.59 -7.19
N ILE A 374 6.31 9.55 -6.82
CA ILE A 374 7.45 9.98 -7.64
C ILE A 374 8.28 8.74 -7.95
N THR A 375 8.44 8.43 -9.23
CA THR A 375 9.24 7.29 -9.70
C THR A 375 10.62 7.79 -10.10
N THR A 376 11.69 7.20 -9.54
CA THR A 376 13.06 7.58 -9.86
C THR A 376 13.76 6.54 -10.73
N ALA A 377 14.61 7.01 -11.65
CA ALA A 377 15.52 6.18 -12.42
C ALA A 377 16.84 5.98 -11.67
N ALA A 378 17.53 4.87 -11.92
CA ALA A 378 18.91 4.71 -11.47
C ALA A 378 19.80 5.75 -12.16
N THR A 379 20.63 6.46 -11.39
CA THR A 379 21.59 7.45 -11.90
C THR A 379 23.01 7.10 -11.45
N SER A 380 24.01 7.44 -12.27
CA SER A 380 25.43 7.29 -11.93
C SER A 380 26.00 8.52 -11.21
N THR A 381 25.31 9.65 -11.28
CA THR A 381 25.65 10.92 -10.63
C THR A 381 24.41 11.54 -10.01
N ALA A 382 24.60 12.37 -8.97
CA ALA A 382 23.51 13.07 -8.33
C ALA A 382 22.86 14.04 -9.32
N THR A 383 21.57 13.83 -9.61
CA THR A 383 20.83 14.62 -10.61
C THR A 383 19.70 15.37 -9.91
N THR A 384 19.68 16.70 -10.02
CA THR A 384 18.62 17.54 -9.45
C THR A 384 17.72 18.06 -10.56
N GLY A 385 16.40 17.95 -10.37
CA GLY A 385 15.38 18.48 -11.29
C GLY A 385 14.31 19.28 -10.57
N THR A 386 13.49 19.99 -11.35
CA THR A 386 12.35 20.74 -10.81
C THR A 386 11.08 19.90 -10.83
N LEU A 387 10.46 19.72 -9.67
CA LEU A 387 9.09 19.23 -9.53
C LEU A 387 8.14 20.43 -9.49
N SER A 388 7.12 20.42 -10.33
CA SER A 388 6.12 21.49 -10.45
C SER A 388 4.71 20.99 -10.22
N ALA A 389 3.89 21.82 -9.61
CA ALA A 389 2.44 21.64 -9.56
C ALA A 389 1.75 22.95 -9.97
N THR A 390 0.61 22.87 -10.65
CA THR A 390 -0.18 24.04 -11.09
C THR A 390 -1.65 23.83 -10.82
N TYR A 391 -2.29 24.81 -10.19
CA TYR A 391 -3.74 24.84 -9.97
C TYR A 391 -4.25 26.28 -9.95
N ALA A 392 -5.41 26.51 -10.59
CA ALA A 392 -6.04 27.82 -10.71
C ALA A 392 -5.07 28.93 -11.18
N GLY A 393 -4.19 28.61 -12.14
CA GLY A 393 -3.18 29.54 -12.68
C GLY A 393 -1.96 29.78 -11.78
N VAL A 394 -1.94 29.26 -10.55
CA VAL A 394 -0.80 29.37 -9.63
C VAL A 394 0.10 28.14 -9.79
N ARG A 395 1.38 28.39 -10.07
CA ARG A 395 2.42 27.35 -10.18
C ARG A 395 3.34 27.40 -8.96
N GLN A 396 3.53 26.25 -8.33
CA GLN A 396 4.52 26.04 -7.27
C GLN A 396 5.58 25.05 -7.75
N THR A 397 6.81 25.24 -7.28
CA THR A 397 7.94 24.38 -7.65
C THR A 397 8.79 24.03 -6.44
N THR A 398 9.40 22.85 -6.47
CA THR A 398 10.46 22.46 -5.53
C THR A 398 11.57 21.72 -6.27
N ALA A 399 12.80 21.80 -5.77
CA ALA A 399 13.90 21.01 -6.28
C ALA A 399 13.81 19.59 -5.73
N PHE A 400 14.06 18.58 -6.56
CA PHE A 400 14.10 17.18 -6.17
C PHE A 400 15.38 16.52 -6.68
N THR A 401 16.15 15.92 -5.77
CA THR A 401 17.48 15.38 -6.05
C THR A 401 17.47 13.85 -5.98
N VAL A 402 17.93 13.22 -7.06
CA VAL A 402 18.13 11.77 -7.17
C VAL A 402 19.63 11.48 -7.05
N ASN A 403 20.02 10.88 -5.93
CA ASN A 403 21.38 10.43 -5.64
C ASN A 403 21.68 9.11 -6.36
N PRO A 404 22.94 8.84 -6.71
CA PRO A 404 23.32 7.59 -7.34
C PRO A 404 23.04 6.39 -6.43
N SER A 405 22.65 5.27 -7.03
CA SER A 405 22.55 3.98 -6.31
C SER A 405 23.95 3.55 -5.90
N SER A 406 24.23 3.44 -4.60
CA SER A 406 25.51 2.92 -4.12
C SER A 406 25.65 1.46 -4.56
N GLN A 407 26.44 1.18 -5.59
CA GLN A 407 26.88 -0.19 -5.85
C GLN A 407 27.75 -0.64 -4.68
N SER A 408 27.37 -1.72 -4.01
CA SER A 408 28.26 -2.40 -3.08
C SER A 408 29.49 -2.87 -3.85
N LEU A 409 30.69 -2.54 -3.38
CA LEU A 409 31.92 -3.08 -3.98
C LEU A 409 31.91 -4.61 -3.86
N PRO A 410 32.31 -5.35 -4.91
CA PRO A 410 32.46 -6.80 -4.80
C PRO A 410 33.58 -7.16 -3.82
N SER A 411 33.58 -8.40 -3.33
CA SER A 411 34.68 -8.92 -2.53
C SER A 411 35.65 -9.75 -3.39
N LEU A 412 36.94 -9.63 -3.13
CA LEU A 412 38.05 -10.30 -3.82
C LEU A 412 38.59 -11.45 -2.96
N SER A 413 38.78 -12.61 -3.58
CA SER A 413 39.36 -13.80 -2.94
C SER A 413 40.33 -14.54 -3.87
N ILE A 414 41.21 -15.35 -3.28
CA ILE A 414 42.08 -16.30 -3.98
C ILE A 414 41.96 -17.69 -3.33
N GLY A 415 41.92 -18.75 -4.15
CA GLY A 415 41.77 -20.14 -3.68
C GLY A 415 43.09 -20.89 -3.55
N ASN A 416 43.13 -21.88 -2.65
CA ASN A 416 44.28 -22.79 -2.46
C ASN A 416 44.46 -23.75 -3.64
N VAL A 417 45.68 -24.24 -3.82
CA VAL A 417 46.04 -25.21 -4.88
C VAL A 417 46.93 -26.29 -4.28
N ALA A 418 46.80 -27.54 -4.74
CA ALA A 418 47.75 -28.62 -4.46
C ALA A 418 48.22 -29.23 -5.78
N ILE A 419 49.50 -29.55 -5.88
CA ILE A 419 50.11 -30.11 -7.09
C ILE A 419 51.25 -31.05 -6.70
N GLY A 420 51.38 -32.20 -7.38
CA GLY A 420 52.56 -33.05 -7.23
C GLY A 420 53.75 -32.44 -7.97
N GLU A 421 54.95 -32.47 -7.38
CA GLU A 421 56.13 -31.84 -7.98
C GLU A 421 56.66 -32.57 -9.22
N GLY A 422 56.57 -33.90 -9.24
CA GLY A 422 57.09 -34.73 -10.31
C GLY A 422 58.59 -34.96 -10.18
N ASN A 423 59.07 -36.09 -10.69
CA ASN A 423 60.46 -36.51 -10.48
C ASN A 423 61.53 -35.70 -11.24
N SER A 424 61.14 -34.75 -12.11
CA SER A 424 62.06 -33.89 -12.88
C SER A 424 61.35 -32.70 -13.53
N GLY A 425 62.12 -31.67 -13.89
CA GLY A 425 61.63 -30.52 -14.65
C GLY A 425 60.78 -29.58 -13.80
N THR A 426 59.71 -29.04 -14.37
CA THR A 426 58.81 -28.13 -13.66
C THR A 426 57.36 -28.39 -13.99
N ARG A 427 56.47 -28.14 -13.02
CA ARG A 427 55.01 -28.14 -13.17
C ARG A 427 54.42 -26.77 -12.86
N THR A 428 53.18 -26.52 -13.27
CA THR A 428 52.52 -25.22 -13.12
C THR A 428 51.33 -25.29 -12.17
N ALA A 429 51.44 -24.67 -10.99
CA ALA A 429 50.32 -24.43 -10.10
C ALA A 429 49.52 -23.21 -10.58
N THR A 430 48.19 -23.34 -10.77
CA THR A 430 47.33 -22.24 -11.26
C THR A 430 46.37 -21.79 -10.18
N PHE A 431 46.58 -20.57 -9.65
CA PHE A 431 45.70 -19.91 -8.70
C PHE A 431 44.68 -19.05 -9.44
N THR A 432 43.44 -19.01 -8.93
CA THR A 432 42.38 -18.14 -9.47
C THR A 432 42.01 -17.07 -8.46
N VAL A 433 42.14 -15.81 -8.86
CA VAL A 433 41.61 -14.65 -8.13
C VAL A 433 40.17 -14.40 -8.61
N ARG A 434 39.23 -14.21 -7.68
CA ARG A 434 37.79 -14.15 -7.97
C ARG A 434 37.10 -12.97 -7.27
N LEU A 435 36.20 -12.31 -7.99
CA LEU A 435 35.22 -11.38 -7.44
C LEU A 435 33.92 -12.10 -7.08
N SER A 436 33.24 -11.64 -6.02
CA SER A 436 31.92 -12.16 -5.63
C SER A 436 30.82 -11.87 -6.68
N ALA A 437 30.94 -10.77 -7.42
CA ALA A 437 30.07 -10.39 -8.53
C ALA A 437 30.85 -9.49 -9.53
N PRO A 438 30.38 -9.35 -10.79
CA PRO A 438 30.97 -8.40 -11.74
C PRO A 438 30.97 -6.97 -11.20
N SER A 439 32.05 -6.22 -11.41
CA SER A 439 32.15 -4.80 -11.09
C SER A 439 31.85 -3.93 -12.32
N ALA A 440 31.22 -2.77 -12.15
CA ALA A 440 31.05 -1.78 -13.23
C ALA A 440 32.34 -0.99 -13.52
N SER A 441 33.36 -1.12 -12.67
CA SER A 441 34.68 -0.49 -12.83
C SER A 441 35.79 -1.52 -12.66
N ASN A 442 36.99 -1.21 -13.15
CA ASN A 442 38.14 -2.09 -13.01
C ASN A 442 38.50 -2.30 -11.52
N VAL A 443 38.83 -3.54 -11.16
CA VAL A 443 39.42 -3.88 -9.86
C VAL A 443 40.90 -4.12 -10.05
N THR A 444 41.75 -3.45 -9.27
CA THR A 444 43.21 -3.55 -9.38
C THR A 444 43.84 -4.12 -8.11
N TYR A 445 44.91 -4.89 -8.25
CA TYR A 445 45.63 -5.51 -7.12
C TYR A 445 47.07 -5.90 -7.52
N THR A 446 47.89 -6.18 -6.51
CA THR A 446 49.21 -6.82 -6.63
C THR A 446 49.12 -8.25 -6.11
N ILE A 447 49.86 -9.18 -6.71
CA ILE A 447 49.89 -10.60 -6.32
C ILE A 447 51.32 -11.12 -6.28
N ALA A 448 51.72 -11.79 -5.19
CA ALA A 448 53.07 -12.30 -5.01
C ALA A 448 53.12 -13.60 -4.22
N THR A 449 54.11 -14.45 -4.49
CA THR A 449 54.42 -15.64 -3.69
C THR A 449 55.24 -15.29 -2.45
N ALA A 450 55.12 -16.09 -1.39
CA ALA A 450 55.98 -16.03 -0.22
C ALA A 450 56.25 -17.44 0.32
N ASN A 451 57.45 -17.70 0.84
CA ASN A 451 57.81 -18.99 1.41
C ASN A 451 56.91 -19.37 2.59
N ASN A 452 56.73 -20.67 2.79
CA ASN A 452 56.27 -21.23 4.06
C ASN A 452 57.18 -22.42 4.44
N SER A 453 56.75 -23.66 4.27
CA SER A 453 57.66 -24.82 4.40
C SER A 453 58.49 -25.04 3.13
N ALA A 454 57.91 -24.77 1.96
CA ALA A 454 58.63 -24.72 0.70
C ALA A 454 59.40 -23.38 0.56
N ALA A 455 60.63 -23.47 0.11
CA ALA A 455 61.55 -22.39 -0.22
C ALA A 455 61.58 -22.09 -1.73
N ALA A 456 61.48 -20.81 -2.07
CA ALA A 456 61.71 -20.36 -3.44
C ALA A 456 63.15 -20.64 -3.89
N GLY A 457 63.30 -21.15 -5.11
CA GLY A 457 64.57 -21.53 -5.72
C GLY A 457 64.82 -23.04 -5.70
N THR A 458 64.39 -23.74 -4.64
CA THR A 458 64.42 -25.20 -4.56
C THR A 458 63.11 -25.79 -5.04
N ASP A 459 61.98 -25.48 -4.39
CA ASP A 459 60.74 -26.24 -4.59
C ASP A 459 59.76 -25.50 -5.53
N TYR A 460 59.89 -24.17 -5.60
CA TYR A 460 59.13 -23.35 -6.54
C TYR A 460 59.87 -22.09 -6.96
N VAL A 461 59.43 -21.44 -8.04
CA VAL A 461 60.01 -20.17 -8.51
C VAL A 461 59.21 -19.00 -7.94
N ALA A 462 59.86 -18.12 -7.17
CA ALA A 462 59.23 -16.90 -6.66
C ALA A 462 58.69 -16.03 -7.80
N ARG A 463 57.47 -15.51 -7.64
CA ARG A 463 56.81 -14.66 -8.64
C ARG A 463 56.03 -13.53 -7.99
N SER A 464 56.16 -12.32 -8.54
CA SER A 464 55.41 -11.13 -8.12
C SER A 464 54.95 -10.32 -9.33
N LEU A 465 53.68 -9.91 -9.35
CA LEU A 465 53.07 -9.09 -10.41
C LEU A 465 52.28 -7.93 -9.80
N GLY A 466 52.67 -6.70 -10.12
CA GLY A 466 51.94 -5.49 -9.76
C GLY A 466 50.84 -5.13 -10.76
N GLY A 467 49.88 -4.29 -10.34
CA GLY A 467 48.90 -3.66 -11.24
C GLY A 467 47.96 -4.62 -11.99
N GLN A 468 47.75 -5.83 -11.47
CA GLN A 468 46.82 -6.78 -12.07
C GLN A 468 45.40 -6.23 -12.04
N THR A 469 44.65 -6.45 -13.11
CA THR A 469 43.31 -5.86 -13.30
C THR A 469 42.28 -6.93 -13.63
N ILE A 470 41.16 -6.98 -12.90
CA ILE A 470 39.93 -7.61 -13.38
C ILE A 470 39.11 -6.47 -14.01
N THR A 471 38.93 -6.52 -15.32
CA THR A 471 38.25 -5.46 -16.06
C THR A 471 36.75 -5.42 -15.73
N ALA A 472 36.13 -4.25 -15.91
CA ALA A 472 34.68 -4.10 -15.71
C ALA A 472 33.89 -5.21 -16.42
N GLY A 473 32.92 -5.79 -15.73
CA GLY A 473 32.11 -6.91 -16.20
C GLY A 473 32.72 -8.31 -16.04
N GLN A 474 34.04 -8.42 -15.79
CA GLN A 474 34.70 -9.71 -15.53
C GLN A 474 34.70 -10.06 -14.04
N THR A 475 34.94 -11.33 -13.72
CA THR A 475 34.93 -11.83 -12.34
C THR A 475 36.19 -12.59 -11.92
N THR A 476 37.09 -12.96 -12.84
CA THR A 476 38.23 -13.80 -12.52
C THR A 476 39.52 -13.39 -13.25
N ARG A 477 40.66 -13.76 -12.68
CA ARG A 477 41.98 -13.71 -13.31
C ARG A 477 42.89 -14.78 -12.72
N THR A 478 43.71 -15.41 -13.54
CA THR A 478 44.63 -16.47 -13.12
C THR A 478 46.01 -15.93 -12.77
N PHE A 479 46.69 -16.62 -11.85
CA PHE A 479 48.08 -16.41 -11.47
C PHE A 479 48.77 -17.76 -11.38
N THR A 480 49.83 -17.96 -12.16
CA THR A 480 50.53 -19.24 -12.21
C THR A 480 51.83 -19.20 -11.42
N VAL A 481 52.22 -20.31 -10.81
CA VAL A 481 53.49 -20.47 -10.10
C VAL A 481 54.16 -21.73 -10.62
N THR A 482 55.45 -21.63 -10.95
CA THR A 482 56.26 -22.78 -11.38
C THR A 482 56.72 -23.54 -10.14
N VAL A 483 56.44 -24.83 -10.08
CA VAL A 483 56.90 -25.79 -9.06
C VAL A 483 58.01 -26.62 -9.69
N ASN A 484 59.13 -26.76 -9.00
CA ASN A 484 60.28 -27.53 -9.47
C ASN A 484 60.10 -28.98 -9.03
N GLY A 485 60.38 -29.91 -9.92
CA GLY A 485 60.32 -31.35 -9.62
C GLY A 485 61.71 -31.93 -9.46
N ASP A 486 61.90 -32.82 -8.49
CA ASP A 486 63.15 -33.53 -8.24
C ASP A 486 62.91 -34.96 -7.73
N THR A 487 63.97 -35.68 -7.35
CA THR A 487 63.89 -37.07 -6.88
C THR A 487 64.15 -37.23 -5.37
N SER A 488 64.18 -36.13 -4.64
CA SER A 488 64.49 -36.08 -3.22
C SER A 488 63.26 -36.49 -2.42
N ARG A 489 63.43 -37.37 -1.44
CA ARG A 489 62.30 -37.76 -0.61
C ARG A 489 62.11 -36.77 0.53
N GLU A 490 61.08 -35.95 0.42
CA GLU A 490 60.70 -34.91 1.36
C GLU A 490 59.31 -35.13 1.95
N SER A 491 58.86 -34.21 2.82
CA SER A 491 57.46 -34.17 3.26
C SER A 491 56.67 -33.29 2.31
N ASN A 492 55.34 -33.39 2.30
CA ASN A 492 54.54 -32.40 1.55
C ASN A 492 54.81 -31.00 2.10
N GLU A 493 55.12 -30.07 1.20
CA GLU A 493 55.50 -28.71 1.55
C GLU A 493 54.47 -27.69 1.07
N SER A 494 54.66 -26.42 1.42
CA SER A 494 53.72 -25.37 1.03
C SER A 494 54.37 -24.00 0.91
N PHE A 495 53.78 -23.16 0.08
CA PHE A 495 54.09 -21.73 -0.05
C PHE A 495 52.78 -20.91 -0.04
N TYR A 496 52.89 -19.60 0.15
CA TYR A 496 51.74 -18.69 0.12
C TYR A 496 51.68 -17.88 -1.19
N VAL A 497 50.47 -17.50 -1.59
CA VAL A 497 50.21 -16.48 -2.62
C VAL A 497 49.34 -15.38 -2.00
N ARG A 498 49.83 -14.15 -1.98
CA ARG A 498 49.21 -13.02 -1.28
C ARG A 498 48.76 -11.92 -2.24
N LEU A 499 47.58 -11.36 -1.96
CA LEU A 499 47.03 -10.18 -2.61
C LEU A 499 47.35 -8.93 -1.77
N SER A 500 47.74 -7.84 -2.42
CA SER A 500 47.97 -6.54 -1.78
C SER A 500 47.56 -5.38 -2.68
N SER A 501 47.54 -4.15 -2.14
CA SER A 501 47.20 -2.92 -2.90
C SER A 501 45.88 -3.02 -3.68
N VAL A 502 44.86 -3.62 -3.06
CA VAL A 502 43.55 -3.86 -3.69
C VAL A 502 42.76 -2.56 -3.76
N SER A 503 42.26 -2.20 -4.95
CA SER A 503 41.39 -1.05 -5.19
C SER A 503 40.21 -1.45 -6.08
N GLY A 504 39.01 -0.93 -5.77
CA GLY A 504 37.76 -1.27 -6.46
C GLY A 504 37.06 -2.53 -5.94
N ALA A 505 37.55 -3.15 -4.86
CA ALA A 505 36.93 -4.29 -4.19
C ALA A 505 37.27 -4.30 -2.69
N THR A 506 36.46 -5.00 -1.89
CA THR A 506 36.83 -5.38 -0.51
C THR A 506 37.60 -6.70 -0.53
N VAL A 507 38.48 -6.98 0.44
CA VAL A 507 39.24 -8.25 0.47
C VAL A 507 38.55 -9.23 1.41
N ALA A 508 38.05 -10.36 0.86
CA ALA A 508 37.46 -11.44 1.66
C ALA A 508 38.49 -12.51 2.04
N ALA A 509 39.37 -12.87 1.11
CA ALA A 509 40.47 -13.81 1.34
C ALA A 509 41.70 -13.39 0.55
N GLY A 510 42.63 -12.69 1.20
CA GLY A 510 43.83 -12.11 0.58
C GLY A 510 45.03 -13.05 0.48
N GLN A 511 44.93 -14.30 0.95
CA GLN A 511 46.01 -15.27 0.92
C GLN A 511 45.49 -16.66 0.52
N ALA A 512 46.20 -17.32 -0.39
CA ALA A 512 46.05 -18.73 -0.70
C ALA A 512 47.32 -19.50 -0.31
N THR A 513 47.15 -20.79 -0.02
CA THR A 513 48.23 -21.75 0.19
C THR A 513 48.38 -22.62 -1.06
N GLY A 514 49.59 -22.70 -1.60
CA GLY A 514 50.01 -23.72 -2.56
C GLY A 514 50.67 -24.87 -1.83
N VAL A 515 50.18 -26.10 -2.01
CA VAL A 515 50.78 -27.32 -1.44
C VAL A 515 51.52 -28.08 -2.54
N ILE A 516 52.77 -28.42 -2.27
CA ILE A 516 53.60 -29.27 -3.13
C ILE A 516 53.55 -30.68 -2.54
N LEU A 517 53.03 -31.63 -3.31
CA LEU A 517 52.86 -33.03 -2.90
C LEU A 517 54.07 -33.82 -3.38
N ASN A 518 54.79 -34.44 -2.45
CA ASN A 518 55.98 -35.23 -2.75
C ASN A 518 55.61 -36.57 -3.39
N ASP A 519 56.16 -36.89 -4.57
CA ASP A 519 55.93 -38.15 -5.28
C ASP A 519 57.14 -39.13 -5.30
N ASP A 520 58.21 -38.84 -4.57
CA ASP A 520 59.47 -39.63 -4.57
C ASP A 520 59.55 -40.80 -3.56
N GLY A 521 58.41 -41.41 -3.23
CA GLY A 521 58.36 -42.64 -2.44
C GLY A 521 58.77 -43.89 -3.23
N PRO A 522 59.16 -45.01 -2.59
CA PRO A 522 59.37 -46.28 -3.30
C PRO A 522 58.03 -46.84 -3.82
N THR A 523 58.07 -47.54 -4.95
CA THR A 523 56.93 -48.30 -5.48
C THR A 523 57.13 -49.80 -5.22
N LEU A 524 56.06 -50.56 -4.97
CA LEU A 524 56.05 -52.00 -4.69
C LEU A 524 55.56 -52.80 -5.91
N SER A 525 56.26 -53.88 -6.27
CA SER A 525 55.90 -54.80 -7.36
C SER A 525 56.15 -56.26 -6.99
N ILE A 526 55.54 -57.21 -7.70
CA ILE A 526 55.81 -58.65 -7.62
C ILE A 526 55.91 -59.20 -9.05
N GLY A 527 56.83 -60.14 -9.31
CA GLY A 527 57.01 -60.71 -10.64
C GLY A 527 56.51 -62.15 -10.77
N ASP A 528 56.09 -62.52 -11.98
CA ASP A 528 55.65 -63.86 -12.37
C ASP A 528 56.73 -64.93 -12.20
N VAL A 529 56.31 -66.18 -12.01
CA VAL A 529 57.19 -67.34 -11.84
C VAL A 529 56.64 -68.52 -12.64
N SER A 530 57.53 -69.30 -13.26
CA SER A 530 57.18 -70.58 -13.88
C SER A 530 57.99 -71.71 -13.24
N VAL A 531 57.36 -72.85 -13.00
CA VAL A 531 58.00 -74.05 -12.45
C VAL A 531 57.33 -75.31 -13.01
N SER A 532 58.06 -76.40 -13.22
CA SER A 532 57.44 -77.68 -13.60
C SER A 532 56.99 -78.46 -12.36
N GLU A 533 55.84 -79.12 -12.39
CA GLU A 533 55.28 -79.83 -11.22
C GLU A 533 56.17 -81.00 -10.76
N GLY A 534 56.68 -81.79 -11.69
CA GLY A 534 57.43 -83.02 -11.42
C GLY A 534 56.53 -84.21 -11.12
N ASN A 535 56.99 -85.41 -11.45
CA ASN A 535 56.14 -86.62 -11.45
C ASN A 535 55.77 -87.16 -10.04
N SER A 536 56.30 -86.56 -8.96
CA SER A 536 56.00 -86.88 -7.56
C SER A 536 56.60 -85.85 -6.59
N GLY A 537 56.06 -85.77 -5.37
CA GLY A 537 56.63 -84.94 -4.30
C GLY A 537 56.20 -83.47 -4.41
N THR A 538 57.08 -82.54 -4.02
CA THR A 538 56.77 -81.11 -4.11
C THR A 538 57.97 -80.28 -4.57
N LYS A 539 57.72 -79.16 -5.27
CA LYS A 539 58.72 -78.13 -5.64
C LYS A 539 58.29 -76.75 -5.13
N LEU A 540 59.19 -75.76 -5.18
CA LEU A 540 58.90 -74.39 -4.73
C LEU A 540 58.92 -73.38 -5.90
N ALA A 541 57.79 -72.72 -6.15
CA ALA A 541 57.71 -71.50 -6.95
C ALA A 541 58.07 -70.28 -6.07
N THR A 542 59.20 -69.62 -6.31
CA THR A 542 59.66 -68.50 -5.46
C THR A 542 59.41 -67.14 -6.12
N PHE A 543 58.37 -66.44 -5.67
CA PHE A 543 58.04 -65.08 -6.10
C PHE A 543 58.90 -64.06 -5.36
N THR A 544 59.29 -62.98 -6.03
CA THR A 544 60.04 -61.87 -5.40
C THR A 544 59.21 -60.61 -5.42
N VAL A 545 58.88 -60.09 -4.24
CA VAL A 545 58.30 -58.77 -4.05
C VAL A 545 59.45 -57.75 -4.01
N ARG A 546 59.38 -56.68 -4.82
CA ARG A 546 60.44 -55.69 -5.00
C ARG A 546 59.95 -54.27 -4.70
N LEU A 547 60.85 -53.43 -4.19
CA LEU A 547 60.72 -51.98 -4.18
C LEU A 547 61.53 -51.38 -5.34
N SER A 548 61.06 -50.30 -5.95
CA SER A 548 61.81 -49.55 -6.98
C SER A 548 63.11 -48.92 -6.46
N GLN A 549 63.12 -48.57 -5.17
CA GLN A 549 64.26 -48.04 -4.45
C GLN A 549 64.21 -48.46 -2.98
N ALA A 550 65.34 -48.43 -2.29
CA ALA A 550 65.38 -48.72 -0.86
C ALA A 550 64.60 -47.65 -0.08
N SER A 551 63.77 -48.08 0.87
CA SER A 551 63.05 -47.18 1.77
C SER A 551 63.87 -46.92 3.03
N SER A 552 63.83 -45.70 3.58
CA SER A 552 64.39 -45.38 4.90
C SER A 552 63.55 -45.94 6.06
N SER A 553 62.33 -46.39 5.78
CA SER A 553 61.39 -46.98 6.73
C SER A 553 60.89 -48.33 6.23
N ASN A 554 60.41 -49.18 7.13
CA ASN A 554 59.83 -50.47 6.76
C ASN A 554 58.63 -50.31 5.82
N VAL A 555 58.59 -51.09 4.74
CA VAL A 555 57.41 -51.24 3.87
C VAL A 555 56.70 -52.52 4.25
N THR A 556 55.40 -52.45 4.56
CA THR A 556 54.62 -53.63 4.96
C THR A 556 53.52 -53.96 3.94
N TYR A 557 53.19 -55.24 3.79
CA TYR A 557 52.15 -55.74 2.89
C TYR A 557 51.66 -57.12 3.34
N SER A 558 50.54 -57.59 2.79
CA SER A 558 50.09 -58.98 2.88
C SER A 558 50.14 -59.62 1.51
N ILE A 559 50.34 -60.94 1.44
CA ILE A 559 50.52 -61.68 0.20
C ILE A 559 49.81 -63.03 0.28
N ALA A 560 49.03 -63.36 -0.75
CA ALA A 560 48.26 -64.60 -0.77
C ALA A 560 48.11 -65.18 -2.18
N THR A 561 48.06 -66.51 -2.26
CA THR A 561 47.73 -67.24 -3.48
C THR A 561 46.23 -67.27 -3.75
N ARG A 562 45.83 -67.33 -5.02
CA ARG A 562 44.46 -67.58 -5.48
C ARG A 562 44.49 -68.54 -6.66
N ASN A 563 43.51 -69.46 -6.72
CA ASN A 563 43.38 -70.40 -7.83
C ASN A 563 43.23 -69.65 -9.16
N GLY A 564 43.82 -70.21 -10.21
CA GLY A 564 43.52 -69.91 -11.60
C GLY A 564 42.95 -71.17 -12.24
N SER A 565 43.59 -71.69 -13.28
CA SER A 565 43.31 -73.07 -13.71
C SER A 565 43.86 -74.10 -12.73
N ALA A 566 45.01 -73.81 -12.09
CA ALA A 566 45.53 -74.60 -10.99
C ALA A 566 44.70 -74.34 -9.71
N ALA A 567 44.27 -75.42 -9.07
CA ALA A 567 43.51 -75.48 -7.84
C ALA A 567 44.39 -75.79 -6.62
N ALA A 568 44.18 -75.02 -5.54
CA ALA A 568 44.82 -75.31 -4.27
C ALA A 568 44.38 -76.67 -3.71
N GLY A 569 45.34 -77.47 -3.26
CA GLY A 569 45.14 -78.82 -2.74
C GLY A 569 45.60 -79.89 -3.72
N SER A 570 45.20 -79.80 -4.99
CA SER A 570 45.71 -80.66 -6.06
C SER A 570 47.07 -80.16 -6.53
N ASP A 571 47.15 -78.94 -7.07
CA ASP A 571 48.29 -78.54 -7.92
C ASP A 571 49.31 -77.71 -7.12
N TYR A 572 48.84 -77.00 -6.10
CA TYR A 572 49.69 -76.24 -5.19
C TYR A 572 49.09 -76.15 -3.79
N VAL A 573 49.93 -75.84 -2.80
CA VAL A 573 49.48 -75.58 -1.42
C VAL A 573 49.15 -74.09 -1.27
N ALA A 574 47.88 -73.77 -1.00
CA ALA A 574 47.46 -72.39 -0.74
C ALA A 574 48.29 -71.78 0.40
N ARG A 575 48.85 -70.59 0.16
CA ARG A 575 49.68 -69.87 1.12
C ARG A 575 49.21 -68.42 1.24
N SER A 576 49.06 -67.96 2.47
CA SER A 576 48.74 -66.57 2.79
C SER A 576 49.58 -66.11 3.97
N LEU A 577 50.18 -64.93 3.85
CA LEU A 577 50.94 -64.29 4.91
C LEU A 577 50.47 -62.85 5.06
N THR A 578 50.18 -62.44 6.29
CA THR A 578 49.84 -61.06 6.62
C THR A 578 51.05 -60.33 7.22
N GLY A 579 51.09 -59.00 7.08
CA GLY A 579 52.09 -58.15 7.75
C GLY A 579 53.55 -58.42 7.37
N GLN A 580 53.81 -58.92 6.14
CA GLN A 580 55.16 -59.06 5.63
C GLN A 580 55.85 -57.71 5.52
N THR A 581 57.16 -57.68 5.74
CA THR A 581 57.95 -56.44 5.83
C THR A 581 59.19 -56.51 4.95
N ILE A 582 59.39 -55.53 4.08
CA ILE A 582 60.71 -55.20 3.52
C ILE A 582 61.32 -54.18 4.48
N THR A 583 62.32 -54.61 5.25
CA THR A 583 62.97 -53.78 6.26
C THR A 583 63.64 -52.57 5.61
N ALA A 584 63.73 -51.44 6.32
CA ALA A 584 64.46 -50.27 5.88
C ALA A 584 65.85 -50.62 5.29
N GLY A 585 66.21 -50.00 4.17
CA GLY A 585 67.45 -50.25 3.42
C GLY A 585 67.41 -51.46 2.49
N GLN A 586 66.42 -52.36 2.60
CA GLN A 586 66.24 -53.49 1.69
C GLN A 586 65.30 -53.13 0.53
N THR A 587 65.42 -53.87 -0.57
CA THR A 587 64.61 -53.65 -1.78
C THR A 587 63.76 -54.86 -2.18
N SER A 588 63.85 -55.99 -1.48
CA SER A 588 63.06 -57.17 -1.86
C SER A 588 62.80 -58.14 -0.72
N ARG A 589 61.79 -59.00 -0.92
CA ARG A 589 61.47 -60.15 -0.06
C ARG A 589 60.84 -61.27 -0.88
N THR A 590 61.20 -62.51 -0.60
CA THR A 590 60.69 -63.68 -1.33
C THR A 590 59.44 -64.27 -0.69
N PHE A 591 58.60 -64.89 -1.52
CA PHE A 591 57.40 -65.63 -1.15
C PHE A 591 57.37 -66.93 -1.94
N ALA A 592 57.61 -68.06 -1.26
CA ALA A 592 57.65 -69.37 -1.90
C ALA A 592 56.29 -70.07 -1.82
N VAL A 593 55.82 -70.65 -2.92
CA VAL A 593 54.59 -71.46 -2.96
C VAL A 593 54.98 -72.89 -3.27
N THR A 594 54.48 -73.84 -2.48
CA THR A 594 54.71 -75.27 -2.71
C THR A 594 53.81 -75.74 -3.84
N ILE A 595 54.40 -76.33 -4.87
CA ILE A 595 53.73 -76.96 -6.01
C ILE A 595 53.76 -78.47 -5.77
N ASN A 596 52.63 -79.14 -5.93
CA ASN A 596 52.52 -80.59 -5.77
C ASN A 596 52.80 -81.25 -7.12
N GLY A 597 53.61 -82.31 -7.10
CA GLY A 597 53.86 -83.11 -8.29
C GLY A 597 53.01 -84.38 -8.27
N ASP A 598 52.45 -84.76 -9.41
CA ASP A 598 51.73 -86.01 -9.61
C ASP A 598 52.04 -86.63 -10.98
N GLN A 599 51.24 -87.60 -11.45
CA GLN A 599 51.44 -88.27 -12.75
C GLN A 599 50.23 -88.10 -13.69
N ALA A 600 49.32 -87.18 -13.36
CA ALA A 600 48.15 -86.89 -14.16
C ALA A 600 48.58 -86.15 -15.44
N ARG A 601 48.02 -86.52 -16.59
CA ARG A 601 48.25 -85.76 -17.82
C ARG A 601 47.30 -84.57 -17.85
N GLU A 602 47.84 -83.38 -17.62
CA GLU A 602 47.08 -82.13 -17.58
C GLU A 602 47.69 -81.10 -18.54
N ASN A 603 46.98 -79.98 -18.75
CA ASN A 603 47.54 -78.85 -19.50
C ASN A 603 48.41 -78.01 -18.56
N ASN A 604 49.29 -77.15 -19.08
CA ASN A 604 49.93 -76.14 -18.24
C ASN A 604 48.89 -75.29 -17.52
N GLU A 605 49.07 -75.12 -16.22
CA GLU A 605 48.10 -74.47 -15.35
C GLU A 605 48.65 -73.21 -14.69
N THR A 606 47.76 -72.33 -14.24
CA THR A 606 48.14 -71.07 -13.61
C THR A 606 47.43 -70.84 -12.29
N PHE A 607 48.12 -70.19 -11.35
CA PHE A 607 47.54 -69.57 -10.17
C PHE A 607 48.04 -68.14 -10.03
N LEU A 608 47.40 -67.33 -9.19
CA LEU A 608 47.79 -65.94 -8.94
C LEU A 608 48.38 -65.77 -7.54
N VAL A 609 49.32 -64.85 -7.40
CA VAL A 609 49.84 -64.34 -6.13
C VAL A 609 49.55 -62.85 -6.06
N SER A 610 48.76 -62.43 -5.07
CA SER A 610 48.31 -61.03 -4.95
C SER A 610 48.86 -60.37 -3.68
N LEU A 611 49.37 -59.16 -3.85
CA LEU A 611 49.73 -58.22 -2.78
C LEU A 611 48.48 -57.48 -2.31
N SER A 612 48.38 -57.22 -1.01
CA SER A 612 47.30 -56.45 -0.41
C SER A 612 47.75 -55.65 0.79
N ALA A 613 47.00 -54.61 1.14
CA ALA A 613 47.27 -53.71 2.27
C ALA A 613 48.73 -53.16 2.36
N PRO A 614 49.33 -52.66 1.26
CA PRO A 614 50.67 -52.10 1.30
C PRO A 614 50.70 -50.79 2.11
N ARG A 615 51.74 -50.59 2.91
CA ARG A 615 52.02 -49.36 3.66
C ARG A 615 53.48 -48.99 3.51
N GLY A 616 53.76 -47.70 3.28
CA GLY A 616 55.13 -47.19 3.13
C GLY A 616 55.68 -47.23 1.69
N ALA A 617 54.89 -47.71 0.73
CA ALA A 617 55.19 -47.66 -0.70
C ALA A 617 53.88 -47.50 -1.50
N THR A 618 53.96 -46.87 -2.67
CA THR A 618 52.88 -46.89 -3.67
C THR A 618 52.93 -48.20 -4.44
N VAL A 619 51.81 -48.70 -4.95
CA VAL A 619 51.79 -49.97 -5.68
C VAL A 619 52.01 -49.71 -7.16
N PHE A 620 53.04 -50.34 -7.74
CA PHE A 620 53.23 -50.37 -9.19
C PHE A 620 52.59 -51.62 -9.80
N ASP A 621 52.82 -52.78 -9.19
CA ASP A 621 52.20 -54.04 -9.59
C ASP A 621 51.81 -54.85 -8.35
N SER A 622 50.56 -55.32 -8.29
CA SER A 622 50.03 -56.06 -7.15
C SER A 622 49.85 -57.55 -7.40
N GLN A 623 50.08 -58.05 -8.63
CA GLN A 623 49.76 -59.43 -8.96
C GLN A 623 50.89 -60.08 -9.75
N ALA A 624 51.17 -61.34 -9.42
CA ALA A 624 52.05 -62.19 -10.20
C ALA A 624 51.32 -63.48 -10.55
N GLN A 625 51.54 -64.00 -11.75
CA GLN A 625 51.10 -65.31 -12.20
C GLN A 625 52.15 -66.37 -11.87
N GLY A 626 51.72 -67.46 -11.24
CA GLY A 626 52.47 -68.71 -11.16
C GLY A 626 52.03 -69.64 -12.28
N LEU A 627 52.93 -69.99 -13.19
CA LEU A 627 52.71 -71.00 -14.22
C LEU A 627 53.30 -72.35 -13.76
N ILE A 628 52.47 -73.37 -13.69
CA ILE A 628 52.84 -74.76 -13.46
C ILE A 628 52.88 -75.44 -14.83
N THR A 629 54.05 -75.89 -15.26
CA THR A 629 54.18 -76.62 -16.54
C THR A 629 54.12 -78.12 -16.33
N ASN A 630 53.23 -78.80 -17.04
CA ASN A 630 53.08 -80.24 -17.00
C ASN A 630 54.32 -80.93 -17.60
N ASP A 631 54.91 -81.90 -16.90
CA ASP A 631 56.11 -82.63 -17.34
C ASP A 631 55.89 -84.14 -17.59
N ASP A 632 54.63 -84.61 -17.63
CA ASP A 632 54.21 -86.00 -17.89
C ASP A 632 53.69 -86.33 -19.30
#